data_AF-A0A7X8JK19-F1
#
_entry.id   AF-A0A7X8JK19-F1
#
_cell.length_a   1.000
_cell.length_b   1.000
_cell.length_c   1.000
_cell.angle_alpha   90.00
_cell.angle_beta   90.00
_cell.angle_gamma   90.00
#
_symmetry.space_group_name_H-M   'P 1'
#
loop_
_entity.id
_entity.type
_entity.pdbx_description
1 polymer ?
#
loop_
_entity_poly.entity_id
_entity_poly.type
_entity_poly.pdbx_seq_one_letter_code
_entity_poly.pdbx_strand_id
1 'polypeptide(L)'
;MPFTLAVPAWEIHSQYAESETTDTVLVQGIIDCWYESETGITLVDYKSDRLSTDPDECRAELRRRYGLQLDYYARAIEGATGKPVNRRIIWLIRQGRGFSF
;
A
#
# COMPACT_ATOMS: atom_id res chain seq x y z
N MET A 1 -10.79 -6.98 -0.38
CA MET A 1 -11.11 -6.87 -1.82
C MET A 1 -9.93 -7.40 -2.64
N PRO A 2 -10.08 -8.49 -3.41
CA PRO A 2 -9.02 -8.95 -4.30
C PRO A 2 -8.82 -7.97 -5.45
N PHE A 3 -7.59 -7.87 -5.96
CA PHE A 3 -7.27 -7.09 -7.15
C PHE A 3 -6.16 -7.75 -7.97
N THR A 4 -6.11 -7.37 -9.24
CA THR A 4 -4.98 -7.64 -10.14
C THR A 4 -4.58 -6.31 -10.78
N LEU A 5 -3.30 -5.95 -10.72
CA LEU A 5 -2.71 -4.80 -11.39
C LEU A 5 -1.68 -5.27 -12.40
N ALA A 6 -1.77 -4.72 -13.61
CA ALA A 6 -0.70 -4.79 -14.60
C ALA A 6 0.30 -3.66 -14.32
N VAL A 7 1.54 -4.00 -14.00
CA VAL A 7 2.61 -3.02 -13.76
C VAL A 7 3.83 -3.34 -14.63
N PRO A 8 4.60 -2.34 -15.06
CA PRO A 8 5.85 -2.58 -15.77
C PRO A 8 6.83 -3.42 -14.92
N ALA A 9 7.54 -4.36 -15.54
CA ALA A 9 8.44 -5.29 -14.83
C ALA A 9 9.52 -4.58 -14.00
N TRP A 10 9.99 -3.42 -14.45
CA TRP A 10 11.01 -2.62 -13.75
C TRP A 10 10.54 -2.05 -12.41
N GLU A 11 9.23 -1.91 -12.15
CA GLU A 11 8.71 -1.45 -10.85
C GLU A 11 8.93 -2.47 -9.73
N ILE A 12 9.08 -3.75 -10.07
CA ILE A 12 9.22 -4.86 -9.11
C ILE A 12 10.67 -5.32 -8.98
N HIS A 13 11.40 -5.31 -10.09
CA HIS A 13 12.70 -5.97 -10.20
C HIS A 13 13.74 -4.99 -10.74
N SER A 14 14.63 -4.55 -9.85
CA SER A 14 15.74 -3.63 -10.18
C SER A 14 16.67 -4.17 -11.27
N GLN A 15 16.78 -5.49 -11.42
CA GLN A 15 17.56 -6.13 -12.48
C GLN A 15 17.01 -5.88 -13.91
N TYR A 16 15.75 -5.45 -14.04
CA TYR A 16 15.17 -5.04 -15.33
C TYR A 16 15.13 -3.53 -15.51
N ALA A 17 15.61 -2.74 -14.54
CA ALA A 17 15.63 -1.28 -14.65
C ALA A 17 16.53 -0.77 -15.78
N GLU A 18 17.52 -1.55 -16.19
CA GLU A 18 18.43 -1.24 -17.31
C GLU A 18 17.98 -1.85 -18.65
N SER A 19 16.94 -2.68 -18.66
CA SER A 19 16.39 -3.22 -19.92
C SER A 19 15.14 -2.45 -20.30
N GLU A 20 15.07 -1.96 -21.54
CA GLU A 20 13.86 -1.39 -22.17
C GLU A 20 12.76 -2.46 -22.39
N THR A 21 12.53 -3.34 -21.42
CA THR A 21 11.50 -4.37 -21.52
C THR A 21 10.15 -3.73 -21.31
N THR A 22 9.28 -3.86 -22.32
CA THR A 22 7.85 -3.52 -22.25
C THR A 22 7.03 -4.59 -21.51
N ASP A 23 7.72 -5.54 -20.89
CA ASP A 23 7.10 -6.66 -20.21
C ASP A 23 6.27 -6.18 -19.03
N THR A 24 5.05 -6.68 -19.00
CA THR A 24 4.07 -6.37 -17.96
C THR A 24 4.00 -7.54 -16.98
N VAL A 25 4.12 -7.23 -15.70
CA VAL A 25 3.94 -8.18 -14.60
C VAL A 25 2.56 -7.96 -13.97
N LEU A 26 1.90 -9.06 -13.61
CA LEU A 26 0.64 -9.02 -12.88
C LEU A 26 0.91 -9.10 -11.38
N VAL A 27 0.56 -8.03 -10.66
CA VAL A 27 0.56 -7.97 -9.20
C VAL A 27 -0.83 -8.31 -8.69
N GLN A 28 -0.93 -9.35 -7.88
CA GLN A 28 -2.19 -9.78 -7.28
C GLN A 28 -2.12 -9.63 -5.77
N GLY A 29 -3.23 -9.16 -5.19
CA GLY A 29 -3.30 -8.95 -3.75
C GLY A 29 -4.73 -8.86 -3.24
N ILE A 30 -4.86 -8.81 -1.92
CA ILE A 30 -6.12 -8.62 -1.23
C ILE A 30 -5.97 -7.39 -0.34
N ILE A 31 -6.81 -6.38 -0.58
CA ILE A 31 -6.91 -5.20 0.28
C ILE A 31 -7.76 -5.56 1.49
N ASP A 32 -7.27 -5.26 2.69
CA ASP A 32 -7.96 -5.51 3.95
C ASP A 32 -9.26 -4.71 4.06
N CYS A 33 -9.15 -3.37 4.05
CA CYS A 33 -10.27 -2.47 4.27
C CYS A 33 -10.06 -1.14 3.56
N TRP A 34 -11.11 -0.61 2.97
CA TRP A 34 -11.18 0.78 2.54
C TRP A 34 -12.63 1.25 2.62
N TYR A 35 -12.81 2.56 2.72
CA TYR A 35 -14.14 3.17 2.72
C TYR A 35 -14.10 4.55 2.10
N GLU A 36 -15.24 4.98 1.58
CA GLU A 36 -15.45 6.32 1.07
C GLU A 36 -16.07 7.20 2.15
N SER A 37 -15.65 8.46 2.22
CA SER A 37 -16.22 9.51 3.06
C SER A 37 -16.41 10.79 2.26
N GLU A 38 -17.04 11.80 2.85
CA GLU A 38 -17.16 13.14 2.24
C GLU A 38 -15.79 13.75 1.87
N THR A 39 -14.73 13.34 2.57
CA THR A 39 -13.35 13.82 2.33
C THR A 39 -12.55 12.98 1.35
N GLY A 40 -13.16 11.96 0.72
CA GLY A 40 -12.51 11.02 -0.18
C GLY A 40 -12.27 9.64 0.44
N ILE A 41 -11.50 8.81 -0.27
CA ILE A 41 -11.27 7.41 0.12
C ILE A 41 -10.17 7.30 1.17
N THR A 42 -10.42 6.47 2.19
CA THR A 42 -9.42 6.03 3.17
C THR A 42 -9.13 4.54 3.01
N LEU A 43 -7.86 4.20 2.87
CA LEU A 43 -7.34 2.83 2.89
C LEU A 43 -6.82 2.49 4.29
N VAL A 44 -7.20 1.32 4.82
CA VAL A 44 -6.73 0.80 6.11
C VAL A 44 -6.19 -0.62 5.92
N ASP A 45 -4.95 -0.83 6.35
CA ASP A 45 -4.27 -2.13 6.35
C ASP A 45 -3.91 -2.52 7.80
N TYR A 46 -4.22 -3.76 8.19
CA TYR A 46 -4.05 -4.21 9.57
C TYR A 46 -2.78 -5.07 9.69
N LYS A 47 -1.88 -4.67 10.58
CA LYS A 47 -0.61 -5.37 10.80
C LYS A 47 -0.48 -5.87 12.23
N SER A 48 0.04 -7.09 12.37
CA SER A 48 0.23 -7.77 13.67
C SER A 48 1.70 -7.76 14.13
N ASP A 49 2.54 -7.02 13.41
CA ASP A 49 3.96 -6.88 13.62
C ASP A 49 4.33 -6.36 15.03
N ARG A 50 5.52 -6.75 15.48
CA ARG A 50 6.17 -6.19 16.67
C ARG A 50 7.22 -5.19 16.21
N LEU A 51 6.90 -3.90 16.37
CA LEU A 51 7.77 -2.79 16.02
C LEU A 51 8.17 -2.00 17.26
N SER A 52 9.11 -1.07 17.09
CA SER A 52 9.52 -0.13 18.14
C SER A 52 8.30 0.57 18.74
N THR A 53 8.37 0.88 20.03
CA THR A 53 7.38 1.73 20.69
C THR A 53 7.65 3.21 20.45
N ASP A 54 8.88 3.54 20.00
CA ASP A 54 9.20 4.88 19.53
C ASP A 54 8.39 5.19 18.25
N PRO A 55 7.61 6.29 18.23
CA PRO A 55 6.74 6.59 17.10
C PRO A 55 7.48 6.84 15.78
N ASP A 56 8.66 7.44 15.82
CA ASP A 56 9.39 7.87 14.63
C ASP A 56 10.12 6.69 14.00
N GLU A 57 10.78 5.86 14.82
CA GLU A 57 11.36 4.59 14.39
C GLU A 57 10.28 3.65 13.83
N CYS A 58 9.15 3.53 14.52
CA CYS A 58 8.04 2.70 14.06
C CYS A 58 7.49 3.19 12.72
N ARG A 59 7.29 4.49 12.57
CA ARG A 59 6.81 5.09 11.32
C ARG A 59 7.79 4.86 10.16
N ALA A 60 9.09 5.03 10.40
CA ALA A 60 10.12 4.81 9.40
C ALA A 60 10.12 3.35 8.93
N GLU A 61 10.05 2.40 9.87
CA GLU A 61 10.04 0.97 9.55
C GLU A 61 8.75 0.54 8.83
N LEU A 62 7.60 1.06 9.24
CA LEU A 62 6.33 0.85 8.55
C LEU A 62 6.36 1.36 7.10
N ARG A 63 6.87 2.58 6.88
CA ARG A 63 7.00 3.16 5.54
C ARG A 63 7.91 2.30 4.67
N ARG A 64 9.04 1.84 5.21
CA ARG A 64 10.01 1.00 4.51
C ARG A 64 9.42 -0.35 4.12
N ARG A 65 8.65 -0.99 5.01
CA ARG A 65 8.09 -2.33 4.79
C ARG A 65 6.86 -2.33 3.89
N TYR A 66 5.97 -1.37 4.07
CA TYR A 66 4.60 -1.43 3.51
C TYR A 66 4.27 -0.29 2.55
N GLY A 67 5.17 0.68 2.35
CA GLY A 67 4.93 1.82 1.44
C GLY A 67 4.50 1.36 0.04
N LEU A 68 5.31 0.51 -0.58
CA LEU A 68 5.03 -0.01 -1.93
C LEU A 68 3.72 -0.80 -2.01
N GLN A 69 3.40 -1.58 -0.97
CA GLN A 69 2.12 -2.31 -0.89
C GLN A 69 0.93 -1.34 -0.83
N LEU A 70 1.01 -0.30 0.01
CA LEU A 70 -0.03 0.73 0.11
C LEU A 70 -0.19 1.50 -1.19
N ASP A 71 0.90 1.73 -1.94
CA ASP A 71 0.85 2.37 -3.26
C ASP A 71 0.08 1.51 -4.26
N TYR A 72 0.33 0.19 -4.31
CA TYR A 72 -0.44 -0.71 -5.17
C TYR A 72 -1.91 -0.80 -4.75
N TYR A 73 -2.20 -0.84 -3.46
CA TYR A 73 -3.57 -0.85 -2.97
C TYR A 73 -4.31 0.44 -3.33
N ALA A 74 -3.66 1.59 -3.17
CA ALA A 74 -4.21 2.87 -3.58
C ALA A 74 -4.51 2.87 -5.09
N ARG A 75 -3.53 2.51 -5.93
CA ARG A 75 -3.71 2.42 -7.39
C ARG A 75 -4.87 1.51 -7.79
N ALA A 76 -5.02 0.35 -7.14
CA ALA A 76 -6.11 -0.58 -7.41
C ALA A 76 -7.48 0.02 -7.05
N ILE A 77 -7.59 0.70 -5.92
CA ILE A 77 -8.83 1.36 -5.49
C ILE A 77 -9.17 2.54 -6.40
N GLU A 78 -8.18 3.39 -6.70
CA GLU A 78 -8.36 4.56 -7.58
C GLU A 78 -8.77 4.12 -8.98
N GLY A 79 -8.14 3.08 -9.53
CA GLY A 79 -8.51 2.51 -10.82
C GLY A 79 -9.91 1.88 -10.84
N ALA A 80 -10.32 1.24 -9.75
CA ALA A 80 -11.64 0.60 -9.65
C ALA A 80 -12.78 1.60 -9.41
N THR A 81 -12.51 2.70 -8.70
CA THR A 81 -13.54 3.66 -8.26
C THR A 81 -13.55 4.96 -9.04
N GLY A 82 -12.46 5.31 -9.72
CA GLY A 82 -12.24 6.61 -10.34
C GLY A 82 -12.05 7.76 -9.35
N LYS A 83 -11.86 7.47 -8.06
CA LYS A 83 -11.74 8.47 -6.97
C LYS A 83 -10.38 8.35 -6.27
N PRO A 84 -9.76 9.46 -5.84
CA PRO A 84 -8.46 9.44 -5.20
C PRO A 84 -8.50 8.83 -3.78
N VAL A 85 -7.42 8.16 -3.40
CA VAL A 85 -7.18 7.67 -2.04
C VAL A 85 -6.42 8.73 -1.25
N ASN A 86 -7.17 9.50 -0.46
CA ASN A 86 -6.66 10.69 0.23
C ASN A 86 -5.95 10.36 1.54
N ARG A 87 -6.19 9.18 2.12
CA ARG A 87 -5.56 8.76 3.36
C ARG A 87 -5.23 7.27 3.33
N ARG A 88 -4.03 6.94 3.78
CA ARG A 88 -3.54 5.57 3.92
C ARG A 88 -3.14 5.34 5.36
N ILE A 89 -3.67 4.30 5.99
CA ILE A 89 -3.45 4.01 7.41
C ILE A 89 -2.94 2.58 7.54
N ILE A 90 -1.88 2.40 8.31
CA ILE A 90 -1.53 1.09 8.87
C ILE A 90 -1.98 1.06 10.32
N TRP A 91 -2.79 0.07 10.68
CA TRP A 91 -3.23 -0.16 12.05
C TRP A 91 -2.42 -1.30 12.68
N LEU A 92 -1.59 -0.96 13.68
CA LEU A 92 -0.86 -1.96 14.46
C LEU A 92 -1.76 -2.53 15.55
N ILE A 93 -2.25 -3.74 15.34
CA ILE A 93 -3.20 -4.43 16.24
C ILE A 93 -2.62 -4.54 17.65
N ARG A 94 -1.34 -4.90 17.77
CA ARG A 94 -0.69 -5.10 19.08
C ARG A 94 -0.49 -3.82 19.87
N GLN A 95 -0.33 -2.69 19.20
CA GLN A 95 -0.13 -1.39 19.84
C GLN A 95 -1.45 -0.61 19.99
N GLY A 96 -2.54 -1.07 19.37
CA GLY A 96 -3.81 -0.35 19.33
C GLY A 96 -3.68 1.03 18.68
N ARG A 97 -2.78 1.18 17.69
CA ARG A 97 -2.36 2.47 17.14
C ARG A 97 -2.35 2.47 15.63
N GLY A 98 -2.89 3.55 15.05
CA GLY A 98 -2.85 3.83 13.62
C GLY A 98 -1.70 4.79 13.25
N PHE A 99 -1.06 4.53 12.12
CA PHE A 99 -0.07 5.39 11.49
C PHE A 99 -0.55 5.78 10.10
N SER A 100 -0.69 7.09 9.86
CA SER A 100 -1.08 7.63 8.55
C SER A 100 0.15 7.99 7.72
N PHE A 101 0.09 7.73 6.41
CA PHE A 101 1.15 7.99 5.42
C PHE A 101 0.65 8.80 4.24
#